data_AF-A0A419ZRC2-F1
#
_entry.id   AF-A0A419ZRC2-F1
#
_cell.length_a   1.000
_cell.length_b   1.000
_cell.length_c   1.000
_cell.angle_alpha   90.00
_cell.angle_beta   90.00
_cell.angle_gamma   90.00
#
_symmetry.space_group_name_H-M   'P 1'
#
loop_
_entity.id
_entity.type
_entity.pdbx_description
1 polymer ?
#
loop_
_entity_poly.entity_id
_entity_poly.type
_entity_poly.pdbx_seq_one_letter_code
_entity_poly.pdbx_strand_id
1 'polypeptide(L)'
;MTVKLALSARNRLRTKTVAAALSVASCMFMATSPATAQSATKKPPLLLAQSQPQPSVPQGQTFEEEIIPQRYANNPNVDAFISDMSARYDFDEAALHALFARVSYSATAVKLVTPSPSPTIKNWRVYQSRFLDQVRINAGVRFWRANQATLQRAYEEFGVPPEVIVGIIGVETIYGRFMGNFRVLDALTTLTFDYPNTANRADRQATFRKNLEDYLVWTRDSQIDPTTVLGSYTGAIGIPQFLPSSIVQYAVSYDGNKQIDLRTSQADAIGSVANYLRQNGWENGRPVVWKIGTDAGSLGVAQAAADGKPEPHWPLDQLLRAGLLLNEPGVDIASEAGTPVTVVDLPSPGRGTEYMLGLKNFYVLTRYNRSFFYALAVYQLGQRIKAQMEASNATNASDNASAPNAASK
;
A
#
# COMPACT_ATOMS: atom_id res chain seq x y z
N MET A 1 -39.41 -26.97 -34.17
CA MET A 1 -39.23 -25.77 -33.32
C MET A 1 -39.37 -26.24 -31.88
N THR A 2 -38.25 -26.59 -31.25
CA THR A 2 -38.25 -27.18 -29.91
C THR A 2 -36.92 -26.84 -29.26
N VAL A 3 -36.99 -26.02 -28.22
CA VAL A 3 -35.88 -25.49 -27.43
C VAL A 3 -35.27 -26.62 -26.59
N LYS A 4 -33.95 -26.75 -26.58
CA LYS A 4 -33.21 -27.52 -25.58
C LYS A 4 -32.26 -26.59 -24.82
N LEU A 5 -32.59 -26.36 -23.55
CA LEU A 5 -31.66 -25.86 -22.54
C LEU A 5 -30.57 -26.92 -22.30
N ALA A 6 -29.31 -26.49 -22.15
CA ALA A 6 -28.24 -27.29 -21.56
C ALA A 6 -27.63 -26.52 -20.37
N LEU A 7 -27.69 -27.15 -19.19
CA LEU A 7 -27.09 -26.66 -17.95
C LEU A 7 -25.58 -26.97 -17.86
N SER A 8 -24.93 -26.07 -17.14
CA SER A 8 -23.60 -26.07 -16.53
C SER A 8 -23.00 -27.42 -16.10
N ALA A 9 -21.69 -27.59 -16.35
CA ALA A 9 -20.86 -28.65 -15.75
C ALA A 9 -19.77 -28.03 -14.86
N ARG A 10 -19.85 -28.32 -13.55
CA ARG A 10 -18.79 -28.14 -12.54
C ARG A 10 -18.03 -29.45 -12.33
N ASN A 11 -16.74 -29.30 -12.01
CA ASN A 11 -15.86 -30.20 -11.24
C ASN A 11 -15.71 -31.68 -11.65
N ARG A 12 -14.49 -32.06 -12.04
CA ARG A 12 -13.98 -33.44 -11.90
C ARG A 12 -12.67 -33.45 -11.11
N LEU A 13 -12.75 -33.97 -9.88
CA LEU A 13 -11.61 -34.51 -9.13
C LEU A 13 -11.12 -35.80 -9.81
N ARG A 14 -9.81 -35.98 -9.92
CA ARG A 14 -9.19 -37.28 -10.28
C ARG A 14 -8.39 -37.82 -9.09
N THR A 15 -8.92 -38.87 -8.48
CA THR A 15 -8.20 -39.82 -7.63
C THR A 15 -7.34 -40.75 -8.51
N LYS A 16 -6.10 -41.04 -8.09
CA LYS A 16 -5.32 -42.16 -8.63
C LYS A 16 -4.96 -43.12 -7.50
N THR A 17 -5.34 -44.37 -7.71
CA THR A 17 -5.09 -45.56 -6.91
C THR A 17 -3.64 -46.04 -7.06
N VAL A 18 -3.12 -46.57 -5.96
CA VAL A 18 -1.82 -47.25 -5.80
C VAL A 18 -1.93 -48.68 -6.34
N ALA A 19 -0.91 -49.14 -7.07
CA ALA A 19 -0.68 -50.56 -7.34
C ALA A 19 0.77 -50.89 -7.01
N ALA A 20 0.96 -51.86 -6.13
CA ALA A 20 2.23 -52.41 -5.70
C ALA A 20 2.60 -53.61 -6.59
N ALA A 21 3.88 -53.74 -6.94
CA ALA A 21 4.47 -54.98 -7.42
C ALA A 21 5.89 -55.11 -6.88
N LEU A 22 6.12 -56.20 -6.13
CA LEU A 22 7.42 -56.69 -5.66
C LEU A 22 8.16 -57.39 -6.81
N SER A 23 9.46 -57.11 -6.96
CA SER A 23 10.43 -58.03 -7.55
C SER A 23 11.78 -57.86 -6.85
N VAL A 24 12.42 -58.97 -6.50
CA VAL A 24 13.65 -59.08 -5.70
C VAL A 24 14.85 -59.43 -6.60
N ALA A 25 16.03 -58.99 -6.16
CA ALA A 25 17.40 -59.45 -6.47
C ALA A 25 18.13 -58.88 -7.71
N SER A 26 19.13 -58.02 -7.49
CA SER A 26 20.54 -58.45 -7.34
C SER A 26 21.51 -57.26 -7.32
N CYS A 27 22.51 -57.36 -6.46
CA CYS A 27 23.54 -56.38 -6.15
C CYS A 27 24.46 -56.03 -7.33
N MET A 28 24.77 -54.74 -7.48
CA MET A 28 26.10 -54.28 -7.88
C MET A 28 26.42 -52.97 -7.16
N PHE A 29 27.48 -52.99 -6.36
CA PHE A 29 28.07 -51.83 -5.72
C PHE A 29 28.78 -50.98 -6.76
N MET A 30 28.33 -49.74 -6.96
CA MET A 30 29.20 -48.66 -7.41
C MET A 30 28.98 -47.44 -6.51
N ALA A 31 30.06 -47.06 -5.82
CA ALA A 31 30.12 -45.88 -5.00
C ALA A 31 29.95 -44.63 -5.88
N THR A 32 28.89 -43.86 -5.62
CA THR A 32 28.73 -42.49 -6.12
C THR A 32 28.38 -41.60 -4.94
N SER A 33 29.13 -40.50 -4.82
CA SER A 33 29.02 -39.48 -3.77
C SER A 33 27.59 -38.92 -3.68
N PRO A 34 27.11 -38.53 -2.48
CA PRO A 34 25.77 -37.98 -2.34
C PRO A 34 25.69 -36.62 -3.04
N ALA A 35 24.75 -36.51 -3.98
CA ALA A 35 24.32 -35.25 -4.55
C ALA A 35 23.75 -34.37 -3.42
N THR A 36 24.35 -33.19 -3.25
CA THR A 36 23.83 -32.12 -2.42
C THR A 36 22.48 -31.68 -2.96
N ALA A 37 21.41 -31.93 -2.20
CA ALA A 37 20.10 -31.35 -2.43
C ALA A 37 20.22 -29.82 -2.30
N GLN A 38 20.19 -29.12 -3.44
CA GLN A 38 20.03 -27.68 -3.46
C GLN A 38 18.61 -27.36 -2.97
N SER A 39 18.52 -26.91 -1.72
CA SER A 39 17.34 -26.25 -1.20
C SER A 39 16.94 -25.13 -2.14
N ALA A 40 15.78 -25.26 -2.78
CA ALA A 40 15.15 -24.20 -3.54
C ALA A 40 14.91 -23.01 -2.60
N THR A 41 15.73 -21.99 -2.72
CA THR A 41 15.56 -20.71 -2.02
C THR A 41 14.28 -20.08 -2.55
N LYS A 42 13.27 -20.00 -1.67
CA LYS A 42 12.03 -19.27 -1.92
C LYS A 42 12.42 -17.82 -2.20
N LYS A 43 12.36 -17.38 -3.46
CA LYS A 43 12.64 -15.98 -3.82
C LYS A 43 11.76 -15.06 -2.96
N PRO A 44 12.32 -14.03 -2.31
CA PRO A 44 11.51 -13.04 -1.62
C PRO A 44 10.54 -12.38 -2.62
N PRO A 45 9.34 -11.97 -2.19
CA PRO A 45 8.45 -11.23 -3.07
C PRO A 45 9.15 -9.98 -3.60
N LEU A 46 8.99 -9.73 -4.90
CA LEU A 46 9.47 -8.51 -5.57
C LEU A 46 9.03 -7.28 -4.76
N LEU A 47 10.02 -6.50 -4.32
CA LEU A 47 9.82 -5.30 -3.52
C LEU A 47 9.04 -4.27 -4.35
N LEU A 48 7.84 -3.91 -3.89
CA LEU A 48 7.02 -2.86 -4.48
C LEU A 48 7.80 -1.55 -4.56
N ALA A 49 7.93 -1.00 -5.76
CA ALA A 49 8.54 0.29 -6.03
C ALA A 49 7.59 1.36 -5.49
N GLN A 50 7.87 1.82 -4.27
CA GLN A 50 7.00 2.74 -3.55
C GLN A 50 7.04 4.16 -4.14
N SER A 51 5.86 4.77 -4.20
CA SER A 51 5.62 6.19 -4.41
C SER A 51 5.85 6.92 -3.07
N GLN A 52 6.56 8.04 -3.05
CA GLN A 52 6.34 8.98 -1.93
C GLN A 52 4.92 9.56 -2.10
N PRO A 53 4.18 9.89 -1.02
CA PRO A 53 2.90 10.57 -1.17
C PRO A 53 3.18 11.84 -1.95
N GLN A 54 2.46 12.01 -3.06
CA GLN A 54 2.70 13.15 -3.93
C GLN A 54 2.48 14.43 -3.11
N PRO A 55 3.42 15.40 -3.11
CA PRO A 55 3.10 16.73 -2.63
C PRO A 55 1.84 17.18 -3.36
N SER A 56 0.91 17.85 -2.67
CA SER A 56 -0.26 18.44 -3.32
C SER A 56 0.22 19.35 -4.45
N VAL A 57 0.05 18.92 -5.69
CA VAL A 57 0.38 19.74 -6.86
C VAL A 57 -0.67 20.85 -6.89
N PRO A 58 -0.28 22.14 -6.88
CA PRO A 58 -1.23 23.23 -7.02
C PRO A 58 -2.05 23.06 -8.30
N GLN A 59 -3.34 23.38 -8.25
CA GLN A 59 -4.19 23.39 -9.45
C GLN A 59 -3.53 24.25 -10.55
N GLY A 60 -3.42 23.69 -11.76
CA GLY A 60 -2.94 24.41 -12.94
C GLY A 60 -1.47 24.20 -13.32
N GLN A 61 -0.70 23.32 -12.65
CA GLN A 61 0.58 22.87 -13.23
C GLN A 61 0.32 21.92 -14.40
N THR A 62 0.30 22.48 -15.61
CA THR A 62 0.53 21.73 -16.83
C THR A 62 2.00 21.33 -16.85
N PHE A 63 2.29 20.04 -16.77
CA PHE A 63 3.63 19.56 -17.12
C PHE A 63 3.74 19.65 -18.64
N GLU A 64 4.72 20.39 -19.14
CA GLU A 64 5.10 20.27 -20.56
C GLU A 64 5.62 18.86 -20.77
N GLU A 65 4.81 18.04 -21.45
CA GLU A 65 5.16 16.67 -21.77
C GLU A 65 5.89 16.66 -23.11
N GLU A 66 7.17 16.29 -23.08
CA GLU A 66 7.89 15.95 -24.30
C GLU A 66 7.38 14.60 -24.79
N ILE A 67 6.34 14.64 -25.62
CA ILE A 67 5.78 13.45 -26.26
C ILE A 67 6.69 13.12 -27.44
N ILE A 68 7.42 12.01 -27.35
CA ILE A 68 8.12 11.41 -28.49
C ILE A 68 7.19 10.33 -29.05
N PRO A 69 6.47 10.59 -30.17
CA PRO A 69 5.52 9.63 -30.72
C PRO A 69 6.24 8.37 -31.20
N GLN A 70 5.57 7.23 -31.13
CA GLN A 70 6.06 5.95 -31.67
C GLN A 70 7.36 5.40 -31.04
N ARG A 71 7.87 5.99 -29.94
CA ARG A 71 9.07 5.49 -29.21
C ARG A 71 8.97 4.00 -28.86
N TYR A 72 7.77 3.53 -28.58
CA TYR A 72 7.47 2.15 -28.16
C TYR A 72 6.90 1.26 -29.26
N ALA A 73 6.63 1.79 -30.46
CA ALA A 73 5.99 1.03 -31.53
C ALA A 73 6.93 0.02 -32.20
N ASN A 74 8.23 0.34 -32.28
CA ASN A 74 9.27 -0.48 -32.91
C ASN A 74 10.44 -0.71 -31.92
N ASN A 75 10.12 -1.09 -30.68
CA ASN A 75 11.11 -1.23 -29.62
C ASN A 75 11.27 -2.72 -29.26
N PRO A 76 12.47 -3.32 -29.45
CA PRO A 76 12.66 -4.76 -29.24
C PRO A 76 12.43 -5.20 -27.79
N ASN A 77 12.60 -4.31 -26.80
CA ASN A 77 12.27 -4.61 -25.41
C ASN A 77 10.75 -4.65 -25.18
N VAL A 78 9.99 -3.82 -25.91
CA VAL A 78 8.53 -3.84 -25.91
C VAL A 78 8.03 -5.09 -26.63
N ASP A 79 8.63 -5.47 -27.76
CA ASP A 79 8.29 -6.71 -28.48
C ASP A 79 8.48 -7.94 -27.58
N ALA A 80 9.62 -8.02 -26.87
CA ALA A 80 9.87 -9.08 -25.90
C ALA A 80 8.88 -9.06 -24.71
N PHE A 81 8.39 -7.88 -24.30
CA PHE A 81 7.32 -7.77 -23.32
C PHE A 81 5.98 -8.27 -23.86
N ILE A 82 5.64 -7.92 -25.10
CA ILE A 82 4.40 -8.36 -25.76
C ILE A 82 4.37 -9.89 -25.91
N SER A 83 5.46 -10.50 -26.40
CA SER A 83 5.53 -11.96 -26.52
C SER A 83 5.42 -12.66 -25.16
N ASP A 84 6.00 -12.08 -24.10
CA ASP A 84 5.86 -12.60 -22.72
C ASP A 84 4.42 -12.48 -22.20
N MET A 85 3.72 -11.38 -22.50
CA MET A 85 2.32 -11.19 -22.14
C MET A 85 1.39 -12.17 -22.87
N SER A 86 1.64 -12.38 -24.17
CA SER A 86 0.97 -13.39 -25.00
C SER A 86 1.18 -14.80 -24.43
N ALA A 87 2.43 -15.18 -24.20
CA ALA A 87 2.77 -16.53 -23.72
C ALA A 87 2.21 -16.86 -22.32
N ARG A 88 2.18 -15.89 -21.39
CA ARG A 88 1.79 -16.15 -19.99
C ARG A 88 0.34 -15.83 -19.68
N TYR A 89 -0.27 -14.88 -20.40
CA TYR A 89 -1.59 -14.36 -20.08
C TYR A 89 -2.55 -14.39 -21.27
N ASP A 90 -2.17 -14.93 -22.42
CA ASP A 90 -3.02 -15.09 -23.62
C ASP A 90 -3.53 -13.75 -24.17
N PHE A 91 -2.67 -12.73 -24.20
CA PHE A 91 -2.95 -11.48 -24.89
C PHE A 91 -2.70 -11.61 -26.40
N ASP A 92 -3.57 -10.98 -27.20
CA ASP A 92 -3.34 -10.82 -28.63
C ASP A 92 -2.18 -9.86 -28.91
N GLU A 93 -1.12 -10.35 -29.55
CA GLU A 93 0.10 -9.58 -29.81
C GLU A 93 -0.18 -8.37 -30.70
N ALA A 94 -1.02 -8.53 -31.73
CA ALA A 94 -1.34 -7.43 -32.65
C ALA A 94 -2.07 -6.29 -31.94
N ALA A 95 -3.01 -6.61 -31.04
CA ALA A 95 -3.69 -5.63 -30.20
C ALA A 95 -2.72 -4.93 -29.24
N LEU A 96 -1.76 -5.65 -28.64
CA LEU A 96 -0.76 -5.03 -27.78
C LEU A 96 0.20 -4.14 -28.58
N HIS A 97 0.66 -4.53 -29.77
CA HIS A 97 1.45 -3.66 -30.63
C HIS A 97 0.69 -2.37 -30.98
N ALA A 98 -0.59 -2.49 -31.34
CA ALA A 98 -1.45 -1.33 -31.60
C ALA A 98 -1.62 -0.44 -30.36
N LEU A 99 -1.70 -1.03 -29.16
CA LEU A 99 -1.77 -0.31 -27.90
C LEU A 99 -0.46 0.45 -27.61
N PHE A 100 0.69 -0.22 -27.68
CA PHE A 100 2.00 0.38 -27.41
C PHE A 100 2.39 1.45 -28.44
N ALA A 101 1.89 1.37 -29.68
CA ALA A 101 2.01 2.44 -30.67
C ALA A 101 1.30 3.74 -30.25
N ARG A 102 0.35 3.68 -29.30
CA ARG A 102 -0.37 4.84 -28.75
C ARG A 102 0.22 5.34 -27.42
N VAL A 103 1.31 4.75 -26.96
CA VAL A 103 1.97 5.15 -25.70
C VAL A 103 2.91 6.32 -25.95
N SER A 104 2.82 7.30 -25.06
CA SER A 104 3.69 8.47 -25.04
C SER A 104 4.78 8.29 -23.98
N TYR A 105 6.02 8.59 -24.35
CA TYR A 105 7.10 8.72 -23.38
C TYR A 105 6.82 9.89 -22.45
N SER A 106 6.94 9.69 -21.12
CA SER A 106 6.73 10.74 -20.14
C SER A 106 8.04 11.19 -19.50
N ALA A 107 8.66 12.23 -20.07
CA ALA A 107 9.87 12.85 -19.53
C ALA A 107 9.67 13.34 -18.08
N THR A 108 8.46 13.81 -17.76
CA THR A 108 8.09 14.25 -16.41
C THR A 108 8.12 13.09 -15.41
N ALA A 109 7.61 11.91 -15.76
CA ALA A 109 7.66 10.75 -14.88
C ALA A 109 9.13 10.37 -14.56
N VAL A 110 9.98 10.34 -15.58
CA VAL A 110 11.44 10.10 -15.43
C VAL A 110 12.06 11.14 -14.49
N LYS A 111 11.77 12.42 -14.70
CA LYS A 111 12.28 13.50 -13.83
C LYS A 111 11.84 13.32 -12.38
N LEU A 112 10.58 12.97 -12.13
CA LEU A 112 10.02 12.83 -10.78
C LEU A 112 10.53 11.58 -10.03
N VAL A 113 10.90 10.51 -10.74
CA VAL A 113 11.53 9.33 -10.09
C VAL A 113 13.05 9.47 -9.94
N THR A 114 13.68 10.41 -10.67
CA THR A 114 15.12 10.61 -10.60
C THR A 114 15.49 11.21 -9.23
N PRO A 115 16.35 10.55 -8.45
CA PRO A 115 16.78 11.08 -7.17
C PRO A 115 17.40 12.48 -7.30
N SER A 116 17.07 13.38 -6.37
CA SER A 116 17.70 14.71 -6.32
C SER A 116 19.21 14.56 -6.13
N PRO A 117 20.05 15.30 -6.88
CA PRO A 117 21.49 15.34 -6.65
C PRO A 117 21.86 15.93 -5.28
N SER A 118 20.96 16.71 -4.69
CA SER A 118 21.07 17.22 -3.32
C SER A 118 19.94 16.63 -2.47
N PRO A 119 20.22 15.59 -1.66
CA PRO A 119 19.21 14.98 -0.81
C PRO A 119 18.63 15.99 0.18
N THR A 120 17.30 16.05 0.28
CA THR A 120 16.64 16.89 1.27
C THR A 120 16.94 16.34 2.67
N ILE A 121 17.30 17.23 3.60
CA ILE A 121 17.47 16.87 5.00
C ILE A 121 16.10 16.43 5.55
N LYS A 122 16.04 15.22 6.16
CA LYS A 122 14.83 14.72 6.78
C LYS A 122 14.34 15.71 7.85
N ASN A 123 13.08 16.11 7.75
CA ASN A 123 12.45 17.06 8.67
C ASN A 123 11.02 16.62 9.00
N TRP A 124 10.86 15.97 10.15
CA TRP A 124 9.59 15.43 10.60
C TRP A 124 8.55 16.53 10.77
N ARG A 125 8.87 17.66 11.40
CA ARG A 125 7.90 18.74 11.64
C ARG A 125 7.36 19.36 10.35
N VAL A 126 8.23 19.55 9.35
CA VAL A 126 7.80 20.03 8.03
C VAL A 126 6.99 18.98 7.27
N TYR A 127 7.33 17.70 7.39
CA TYR A 127 6.55 16.63 6.78
C TYR A 127 5.16 16.53 7.42
N GLN A 128 5.12 16.48 8.76
CA GLN A 128 3.91 16.40 9.58
C GLN A 128 2.94 17.52 9.21
N SER A 129 3.40 18.78 9.16
CA SER A 129 2.53 19.94 8.91
C SER A 129 1.84 19.93 7.54
N ARG A 130 2.36 19.20 6.55
CA ARG A 130 1.74 19.07 5.21
C ARG A 130 0.49 18.18 5.20
N PHE A 131 0.38 17.27 6.16
CA PHE A 131 -0.73 16.32 6.25
C PHE A 131 -1.68 16.65 7.40
N LEU A 132 -1.16 17.24 8.45
CA LEU A 132 -1.87 17.48 9.69
C LEU A 132 -2.44 18.89 9.78
N ASP A 133 -2.97 19.39 8.65
CA ASP A 133 -3.59 20.70 8.50
C ASP A 133 -5.12 20.64 8.68
N GLN A 134 -5.73 21.77 9.04
CA GLN A 134 -7.17 21.81 9.34
C GLN A 134 -8.07 21.55 8.12
N VAL A 135 -7.61 21.86 6.90
CA VAL A 135 -8.38 21.62 5.68
C VAL A 135 -8.51 20.11 5.44
N ARG A 136 -7.40 19.37 5.55
CA ARG A 136 -7.40 17.91 5.41
C ARG A 136 -8.14 17.22 6.55
N ILE A 137 -7.99 17.69 7.79
CA ILE A 137 -8.72 17.13 8.93
C ILE A 137 -10.24 17.32 8.73
N ASN A 138 -10.70 18.53 8.39
CA ASN A 138 -12.12 18.80 8.15
C ASN A 138 -12.68 17.98 6.97
N ALA A 139 -11.89 17.78 5.91
CA ALA A 139 -12.27 16.90 4.82
C ALA A 139 -12.39 15.43 5.26
N GLY A 140 -11.53 14.98 6.17
CA GLY A 140 -11.60 13.64 6.75
C GLY A 140 -12.83 13.40 7.61
N VAL A 141 -13.20 14.38 8.43
CA VAL A 141 -14.46 14.34 9.20
C VAL A 141 -15.66 14.19 8.26
N ARG A 142 -15.71 14.95 7.16
CA ARG A 142 -16.77 14.83 6.16
C ARG A 142 -16.78 13.47 5.47
N PHE A 143 -15.60 12.99 5.06
CA PHE A 143 -15.45 11.68 4.43
C PHE A 143 -15.90 10.56 5.36
N TRP A 144 -15.49 10.60 6.64
CA TRP A 144 -15.91 9.63 7.64
C TRP A 144 -17.43 9.64 7.80
N ARG A 145 -18.05 10.81 8.03
CA ARG A 145 -19.51 10.91 8.19
C ARG A 145 -20.27 10.35 6.99
N ALA A 146 -19.83 10.70 5.78
CA ALA A 146 -20.46 10.22 4.54
C ALA A 146 -20.34 8.70 4.35
N ASN A 147 -19.33 8.07 4.94
CA ASN A 147 -19.03 6.64 4.77
C ASN A 147 -19.11 5.84 6.06
N GLN A 148 -19.81 6.33 7.08
CA GLN A 148 -19.77 5.76 8.43
C GLN A 148 -20.18 4.28 8.44
N ALA A 149 -21.25 3.92 7.72
CA ALA A 149 -21.71 2.53 7.63
C ALA A 149 -20.68 1.63 6.92
N THR A 150 -20.08 2.09 5.84
CA THR A 150 -19.06 1.35 5.08
C THR A 150 -17.79 1.15 5.91
N LEU A 151 -17.32 2.19 6.59
CA LEU A 151 -16.16 2.13 7.48
C LEU A 151 -16.40 1.16 8.64
N GLN A 152 -17.61 1.20 9.23
CA GLN A 152 -17.99 0.29 10.30
C GLN A 152 -18.01 -1.17 9.82
N ARG A 153 -18.60 -1.44 8.65
CA ARG A 153 -18.59 -2.79 8.06
C ARG A 153 -17.16 -3.27 7.76
N ALA A 154 -16.31 -2.38 7.25
CA ALA A 154 -14.90 -2.71 7.02
C ALA A 154 -14.15 -3.04 8.32
N TYR A 155 -14.46 -2.33 9.42
CA TYR A 155 -13.93 -2.67 10.74
C TYR A 155 -14.40 -4.06 11.21
N GLU A 156 -15.68 -4.37 11.08
CA GLU A 156 -16.24 -5.66 11.48
C GLU A 156 -15.66 -6.84 10.67
N GLU A 157 -15.44 -6.65 9.38
CA GLU A 157 -14.98 -7.71 8.47
C GLU A 157 -13.45 -7.88 8.45
N PHE A 158 -12.71 -6.77 8.52
CA PHE A 158 -11.25 -6.78 8.37
C PHE A 158 -10.49 -6.48 9.66
N GLY A 159 -11.16 -6.01 10.72
CA GLY A 159 -10.53 -5.65 11.99
C GLY A 159 -9.72 -4.36 11.97
N VAL A 160 -9.87 -3.54 10.92
CA VAL A 160 -9.12 -2.29 10.74
C VAL A 160 -9.99 -1.10 11.18
N PRO A 161 -9.56 -0.30 12.18
CA PRO A 161 -10.35 0.83 12.67
C PRO A 161 -10.60 1.89 11.60
N PRO A 162 -11.77 2.55 11.60
CA PRO A 162 -12.10 3.60 10.63
C PRO A 162 -11.05 4.71 10.53
N GLU A 163 -10.49 5.15 11.67
CA GLU A 163 -9.48 6.23 11.70
C GLU A 163 -8.21 5.88 10.91
N VAL A 164 -7.86 4.60 10.82
CA VAL A 164 -6.68 4.13 10.08
C VAL A 164 -6.95 4.23 8.57
N ILE A 165 -8.12 3.73 8.13
CA ILE A 165 -8.53 3.77 6.73
C ILE A 165 -8.66 5.22 6.26
N VAL A 166 -9.34 6.06 7.04
CA VAL A 166 -9.51 7.49 6.75
C VAL A 166 -8.16 8.21 6.76
N GLY A 167 -7.26 7.86 7.68
CA GLY A 167 -5.89 8.40 7.71
C GLY A 167 -5.11 8.13 6.43
N ILE A 168 -5.15 6.88 5.92
CA ILE A 168 -4.49 6.50 4.66
C ILE A 168 -5.07 7.27 3.50
N ILE A 169 -6.39 7.19 3.27
CA ILE A 169 -7.06 7.85 2.14
C ILE A 169 -6.85 9.37 2.20
N GLY A 170 -6.84 9.93 3.41
CA GLY A 170 -6.55 11.33 3.66
C GLY A 170 -5.15 11.73 3.23
N VAL A 171 -4.12 10.96 3.60
CA VAL A 171 -2.72 11.20 3.21
C VAL A 171 -2.52 11.02 1.70
N GLU A 172 -3.07 9.94 1.12
CA GLU A 172 -2.85 9.59 -0.29
C GLU A 172 -3.45 10.60 -1.27
N THR A 173 -4.72 10.96 -1.10
CA THR A 173 -5.46 11.69 -2.17
C THR A 173 -6.30 12.85 -1.67
N ILE A 174 -6.26 13.16 -0.37
CA ILE A 174 -7.24 14.06 0.26
C ILE A 174 -8.66 13.60 -0.11
N TYR A 175 -8.93 12.32 0.14
CA TYR A 175 -10.25 11.72 -0.05
C TYR A 175 -10.74 11.80 -1.50
N GLY A 176 -9.85 11.48 -2.45
CA GLY A 176 -10.14 11.42 -3.89
C GLY A 176 -9.95 12.72 -4.67
N ARG A 177 -9.53 13.82 -4.02
CA ARG A 177 -9.34 15.12 -4.69
C ARG A 177 -8.09 15.17 -5.57
N PHE A 178 -7.02 14.47 -5.16
CA PHE A 178 -5.74 14.45 -5.84
C PHE A 178 -5.31 13.01 -6.13
N MET A 179 -5.78 12.46 -7.26
CA MET A 179 -5.48 11.07 -7.66
C MET A 179 -4.39 10.95 -8.74
N GLY A 180 -3.86 12.09 -9.19
CA GLY A 180 -2.93 12.18 -10.31
C GLY A 180 -3.63 12.28 -11.67
N ASN A 181 -2.88 12.70 -12.68
CA ASN A 181 -3.36 13.01 -14.03
C ASN A 181 -2.48 12.42 -15.14
N PHE A 182 -1.55 11.52 -14.80
CA PHE A 182 -0.75 10.80 -15.78
C PHE A 182 -1.59 9.65 -16.34
N ARG A 183 -1.54 9.39 -17.65
CA ARG A 183 -2.03 8.11 -18.17
C ARG A 183 -1.14 7.03 -17.59
N VAL A 184 -1.74 6.09 -16.86
CA VAL A 184 -0.98 5.06 -16.14
C VAL A 184 -0.19 4.19 -17.09
N LEU A 185 -0.75 3.90 -18.27
CA LEU A 185 -0.06 3.19 -19.34
C LEU A 185 1.25 3.90 -19.75
N ASP A 186 1.24 5.22 -19.89
CA ASP A 186 2.43 6.00 -20.28
C ASP A 186 3.50 5.99 -19.19
N ALA A 187 3.09 6.25 -17.95
CA ALA A 187 4.00 6.27 -16.81
C ALA A 187 4.65 4.90 -16.60
N LEU A 188 3.87 3.81 -16.59
CA LEU A 188 4.39 2.46 -16.35
C LEU A 188 5.25 1.97 -17.53
N THR A 189 4.86 2.25 -18.78
CA THR A 189 5.68 1.89 -19.94
C THR A 189 7.01 2.64 -19.90
N THR A 190 6.96 3.95 -19.66
CA THR A 190 8.15 4.79 -19.55
C THR A 190 9.09 4.29 -18.45
N LEU A 191 8.57 4.03 -17.25
CA LEU A 191 9.39 3.59 -16.13
C LEU A 191 9.83 2.12 -16.22
N THR A 192 9.19 1.33 -17.07
CA THR A 192 9.64 -0.04 -17.39
C THR A 192 10.84 -0.01 -18.34
N PHE A 193 10.77 0.74 -19.43
CA PHE A 193 11.77 0.66 -20.51
C PHE A 193 12.82 1.77 -20.46
N ASP A 194 12.50 2.92 -19.88
CA ASP A 194 13.30 4.16 -19.89
C ASP A 194 13.55 4.73 -18.48
N TYR A 195 13.58 3.88 -17.45
CA TYR A 195 13.90 4.32 -16.07
C TYR A 195 15.25 5.08 -16.04
N PRO A 196 15.45 6.09 -15.18
CA PRO A 196 16.74 6.80 -15.12
C PRO A 196 17.90 5.91 -14.68
N ASN A 197 19.11 6.25 -15.13
CA ASN A 197 20.32 5.54 -14.75
C ASN A 197 20.66 5.79 -13.27
N THR A 198 20.32 4.83 -12.43
CA THR A 198 20.45 4.88 -10.96
C THR A 198 20.98 3.55 -10.45
N ALA A 199 21.58 3.52 -9.27
CA ALA A 199 22.18 2.30 -8.71
C ALA A 199 21.16 1.15 -8.54
N ASN A 200 19.88 1.48 -8.34
CA ASN A 200 18.78 0.50 -8.19
C ASN A 200 17.92 0.34 -9.46
N ARG A 201 18.41 0.79 -10.63
CA ARG A 201 17.65 0.80 -11.89
C ARG A 201 17.01 -0.56 -12.20
N ALA A 202 17.77 -1.65 -12.11
CA ALA A 202 17.29 -2.98 -12.48
C ALA A 202 16.07 -3.42 -11.64
N ASP A 203 16.16 -3.27 -10.31
CA ASP A 203 15.07 -3.60 -9.39
C ASP A 203 13.83 -2.73 -9.63
N ARG A 204 14.04 -1.44 -9.92
CA ARG A 204 12.97 -0.50 -10.23
C ARG A 204 12.28 -0.88 -11.54
N GLN A 205 13.02 -1.12 -12.61
CA GLN A 205 12.47 -1.56 -13.90
C GLN A 205 11.71 -2.88 -13.77
N ALA A 206 12.22 -3.86 -13.02
CA ALA A 206 11.52 -5.11 -12.76
C ALA A 206 10.17 -4.88 -12.05
N THR A 207 10.12 -3.92 -11.12
CA THR A 207 8.88 -3.59 -10.43
C THR A 207 7.89 -2.84 -11.30
N PHE A 208 8.34 -1.88 -12.11
CA PHE A 208 7.45 -1.20 -13.06
C PHE A 208 6.95 -2.16 -14.13
N ARG A 209 7.80 -3.09 -14.59
CA ARG A 209 7.39 -4.16 -15.50
C ARG A 209 6.24 -4.97 -14.88
N LYS A 210 6.40 -5.46 -13.65
CA LYS A 210 5.34 -6.22 -12.97
C LYS A 210 4.03 -5.44 -12.86
N ASN A 211 4.12 -4.15 -12.56
CA ASN A 211 2.92 -3.30 -12.48
C ASN A 211 2.30 -3.01 -13.85
N LEU A 212 3.10 -2.91 -14.92
CA LEU A 212 2.58 -2.81 -16.28
C LEU A 212 1.85 -4.10 -16.69
N GLU A 213 2.40 -5.27 -16.36
CA GLU A 213 1.73 -6.56 -16.58
C GLU A 213 0.38 -6.61 -15.85
N ASP A 214 0.38 -6.33 -14.55
CA ASP A 214 -0.84 -6.36 -13.72
C ASP A 214 -1.87 -5.32 -14.17
N TYR A 215 -1.40 -4.16 -14.65
CA TYR A 215 -2.26 -3.13 -15.21
C TYR A 215 -3.00 -3.61 -16.46
N LEU A 216 -2.29 -4.24 -17.40
CA LEU A 216 -2.90 -4.78 -18.62
C LEU A 216 -3.87 -5.92 -18.29
N VAL A 217 -3.49 -6.84 -17.39
CA VAL A 217 -4.37 -7.92 -16.91
C VAL A 217 -5.63 -7.34 -16.27
N TRP A 218 -5.47 -6.44 -15.30
CA TRP A 218 -6.60 -5.84 -14.58
C TRP A 218 -7.55 -5.09 -15.52
N THR A 219 -7.02 -4.27 -16.43
CA THR A 219 -7.84 -3.49 -17.36
C THR A 219 -8.58 -4.38 -18.34
N ARG A 220 -7.95 -5.44 -18.87
CA ARG A 220 -8.63 -6.44 -19.70
C ARG A 220 -9.77 -7.14 -18.95
N ASP A 221 -9.46 -7.68 -17.77
CA ASP A 221 -10.41 -8.48 -16.99
C ASP A 221 -11.58 -7.62 -16.48
N SER A 222 -11.34 -6.32 -16.24
CA SER A 222 -12.36 -5.34 -15.85
C SER A 222 -13.03 -4.63 -17.04
N GLN A 223 -12.66 -4.98 -18.28
CA GLN A 223 -13.16 -4.37 -19.52
C GLN A 223 -13.00 -2.83 -19.56
N ILE A 224 -11.88 -2.34 -19.03
CA ILE A 224 -11.49 -0.92 -19.02
C ILE A 224 -10.55 -0.66 -20.19
N ASP A 225 -10.76 0.44 -20.93
CA ASP A 225 -9.78 0.89 -21.92
C ASP A 225 -8.49 1.34 -21.20
N PRO A 226 -7.35 0.65 -21.40
CA PRO A 226 -6.09 0.96 -20.72
C PRO A 226 -5.51 2.32 -21.11
N THR A 227 -6.04 3.00 -22.12
CA THR A 227 -5.61 4.36 -22.48
C THR A 227 -6.34 5.45 -21.70
N THR A 228 -7.33 5.09 -20.88
CA THR A 228 -8.19 6.05 -20.15
C THR A 228 -7.90 6.15 -18.65
N VAL A 229 -7.12 5.23 -18.08
CA VAL A 229 -6.85 5.23 -16.65
C VAL A 229 -5.80 6.27 -16.29
N LEU A 230 -6.18 7.16 -15.36
CA LEU A 230 -5.30 8.17 -14.81
C LEU A 230 -4.78 7.77 -13.42
N GLY A 231 -3.60 8.25 -13.08
CA GLY A 231 -2.96 8.00 -11.80
C GLY A 231 -1.74 8.89 -11.55
N SER A 232 -0.95 8.51 -10.56
CA SER A 232 0.32 9.18 -10.24
C SER A 232 1.37 8.96 -11.34
N TYR A 233 2.45 9.73 -11.25
CA TYR A 233 3.64 9.56 -12.10
C TYR A 233 4.34 8.20 -11.95
N THR A 234 4.01 7.41 -10.92
CA THR A 234 4.49 6.03 -10.71
C THR A 234 3.45 4.97 -11.07
N GLY A 235 2.27 5.37 -11.55
CA GLY A 235 1.18 4.48 -11.92
C GLY A 235 0.28 4.05 -10.76
N ALA A 236 0.29 4.76 -9.63
CA ALA A 236 -0.66 4.52 -8.54
C ALA A 236 -2.05 5.08 -8.88
N ILE A 237 -3.10 4.29 -8.63
CA ILE A 237 -4.45 4.54 -9.16
C ILE A 237 -5.45 4.80 -8.04
N GLY A 238 -6.33 5.77 -8.31
CA GLY A 238 -7.57 5.97 -7.56
C GLY A 238 -7.39 6.57 -6.16
N ILE A 239 -8.49 6.54 -5.40
CA ILE A 239 -8.61 7.04 -4.03
C ILE A 239 -7.54 6.45 -3.10
N PRO A 240 -7.18 5.14 -3.16
CA PRO A 240 -6.17 4.56 -2.27
C PRO A 240 -4.75 4.64 -2.82
N GLN A 241 -4.52 5.16 -4.04
CA GLN A 241 -3.22 5.15 -4.72
C GLN A 241 -2.60 3.73 -4.76
N PHE A 242 -3.41 2.74 -5.12
CA PHE A 242 -2.90 1.38 -5.31
C PHE A 242 -2.11 1.30 -6.62
N LEU A 243 -0.89 0.75 -6.54
CA LEU A 243 -0.22 0.25 -7.74
C LEU A 243 -1.02 -0.94 -8.31
N PRO A 244 -0.97 -1.20 -9.63
CA PRO A 244 -1.73 -2.27 -10.25
C PRO A 244 -1.55 -3.64 -9.59
N SER A 245 -0.34 -3.97 -9.17
CA SER A 245 -0.07 -5.20 -8.40
C SER A 245 -0.88 -5.29 -7.09
N SER A 246 -1.04 -4.17 -6.39
CA SER A 246 -1.90 -4.10 -5.21
C SER A 246 -3.38 -4.21 -5.56
N ILE A 247 -3.81 -3.70 -6.72
CA ILE A 247 -5.20 -3.84 -7.19
C ILE A 247 -5.52 -5.32 -7.38
N VAL A 248 -4.70 -6.02 -8.17
CA VAL A 248 -4.87 -7.46 -8.45
C VAL A 248 -4.88 -8.29 -7.16
N GLN A 249 -4.05 -7.93 -6.18
CA GLN A 249 -3.88 -8.73 -4.97
C GLN A 249 -4.88 -8.42 -3.85
N TYR A 250 -5.27 -7.15 -3.68
CA TYR A 250 -5.95 -6.70 -2.46
C TYR A 250 -7.27 -5.96 -2.72
N ALA A 251 -7.54 -5.50 -3.94
CA ALA A 251 -8.77 -4.76 -4.17
C ALA A 251 -10.01 -5.66 -4.07
N VAL A 252 -11.09 -5.12 -3.50
CA VAL A 252 -12.36 -5.81 -3.30
C VAL A 252 -13.52 -4.94 -3.76
N SER A 253 -14.51 -5.56 -4.41
CA SER A 253 -15.80 -4.92 -4.66
C SER A 253 -16.54 -4.83 -3.33
N TYR A 254 -16.79 -3.60 -2.88
CA TYR A 254 -17.30 -3.32 -1.55
C TYR A 254 -18.58 -2.50 -1.57
N ASP A 255 -19.01 -1.97 -2.72
CA ASP A 255 -20.37 -1.42 -2.88
C ASP A 255 -21.42 -2.50 -3.24
N GLY A 256 -20.98 -3.74 -3.54
CA GLY A 256 -21.86 -4.87 -3.84
C GLY A 256 -22.20 -5.04 -5.32
N ASN A 257 -21.64 -4.24 -6.23
CA ASN A 257 -21.88 -4.35 -7.67
C ASN A 257 -21.04 -5.46 -8.37
N LYS A 258 -20.15 -6.15 -7.63
CA LYS A 258 -19.22 -7.19 -8.10
C LYS A 258 -18.12 -6.71 -9.05
N GLN A 259 -17.97 -5.40 -9.24
CA GLN A 259 -16.88 -4.76 -9.95
C GLN A 259 -16.03 -3.96 -8.96
N ILE A 260 -14.76 -3.76 -9.30
CA ILE A 260 -13.82 -2.98 -8.50
C ILE A 260 -13.61 -1.64 -9.20
N ASP A 261 -14.04 -0.53 -8.59
CA ASP A 261 -13.73 0.81 -9.06
C ASP A 261 -13.12 1.69 -7.96
N LEU A 262 -11.80 1.61 -7.82
CA LEU A 262 -11.04 2.41 -6.86
C LEU A 262 -10.98 3.91 -7.19
N ARG A 263 -11.47 4.34 -8.36
CA ARG A 263 -11.41 5.74 -8.80
C ARG A 263 -12.64 6.53 -8.38
N THR A 264 -13.81 5.89 -8.38
CA THR A 264 -15.08 6.57 -8.08
C THR A 264 -15.82 5.98 -6.88
N SER A 265 -15.67 4.69 -6.60
CA SER A 265 -16.32 4.04 -5.46
C SER A 265 -15.50 4.25 -4.18
N GLN A 266 -16.00 5.12 -3.30
CA GLN A 266 -15.43 5.29 -1.96
C GLN A 266 -15.54 3.99 -1.14
N ALA A 267 -16.58 3.20 -1.38
CA ALA A 267 -16.75 1.93 -0.70
C ALA A 267 -15.65 0.93 -1.08
N ASP A 268 -15.38 0.77 -2.38
CA ASP A 268 -14.31 -0.12 -2.84
C ASP A 268 -12.95 0.34 -2.33
N ALA A 269 -12.70 1.65 -2.31
CA ALA A 269 -11.47 2.19 -1.73
C ALA A 269 -11.33 1.85 -0.23
N ILE A 270 -12.39 2.03 0.56
CA ILE A 270 -12.42 1.70 1.99
C ILE A 270 -12.18 0.21 2.22
N GLY A 271 -12.94 -0.66 1.53
CA GLY A 271 -12.81 -2.10 1.66
C GLY A 271 -11.44 -2.60 1.23
N SER A 272 -10.90 -2.05 0.14
CA SER A 272 -9.59 -2.45 -0.40
C SER A 272 -8.44 -2.04 0.51
N VAL A 273 -8.48 -0.83 1.11
CA VAL A 273 -7.49 -0.41 2.11
C VAL A 273 -7.55 -1.32 3.34
N ALA A 274 -8.75 -1.62 3.83
CA ALA A 274 -8.93 -2.51 4.97
C ALA A 274 -8.41 -3.93 4.69
N ASN A 275 -8.75 -4.49 3.52
CA ASN A 275 -8.26 -5.80 3.08
C ASN A 275 -6.73 -5.81 2.92
N TYR A 276 -6.14 -4.77 2.33
CA TYR A 276 -4.68 -4.63 2.23
C TYR A 276 -4.00 -4.71 3.59
N LEU A 277 -4.48 -3.94 4.56
CA LEU A 277 -3.88 -3.90 5.90
C LEU A 277 -4.03 -5.25 6.61
N ARG A 278 -5.22 -5.87 6.55
CA ARG A 278 -5.45 -7.22 7.09
C ARG A 278 -4.48 -8.24 6.49
N GLN A 279 -4.39 -8.29 5.16
CA GLN A 279 -3.54 -9.25 4.45
C GLN A 279 -2.04 -9.01 4.68
N ASN A 280 -1.65 -7.78 5.07
CA ASN A 280 -0.29 -7.44 5.47
C ASN A 280 -0.03 -7.62 6.98
N GLY A 281 -0.99 -8.15 7.73
CA GLY A 281 -0.82 -8.56 9.12
C GLY A 281 -1.22 -7.52 10.16
N TRP A 282 -2.21 -6.67 9.85
CA TRP A 282 -2.84 -5.80 10.84
C TRP A 282 -3.46 -6.63 11.97
N GLU A 283 -3.19 -6.23 13.21
CA GLU A 283 -3.70 -6.87 14.42
C GLU A 283 -4.79 -5.99 15.06
N ASN A 284 -6.04 -6.45 15.03
CA ASN A 284 -7.15 -5.72 15.64
C ASN A 284 -6.93 -5.54 17.15
N GLY A 285 -7.24 -4.36 17.68
CA GLY A 285 -7.10 -4.01 19.09
C GLY A 285 -5.66 -3.77 19.57
N ARG A 286 -4.64 -3.97 18.71
CA ARG A 286 -3.23 -3.69 19.07
C ARG A 286 -2.84 -2.25 18.73
N PRO A 287 -2.03 -1.58 19.57
CA PRO A 287 -1.64 -0.20 19.32
C PRO A 287 -0.69 -0.10 18.11
N VAL A 288 -0.68 1.09 17.50
CA VAL A 288 0.23 1.39 16.38
C VAL A 288 1.60 1.78 16.94
N VAL A 289 1.63 2.71 17.89
CA VAL A 289 2.85 3.22 18.51
C VAL A 289 2.68 3.31 20.02
N TRP A 290 3.81 3.27 20.74
CA TRP A 290 3.93 3.70 22.14
C TRP A 290 4.89 4.88 22.25
N LYS A 291 4.58 5.81 23.16
CA LYS A 291 5.44 6.94 23.48
C LYS A 291 6.56 6.53 24.43
N ILE A 292 7.74 7.06 24.15
CA ILE A 292 8.93 6.93 25.01
C ILE A 292 8.98 8.12 25.98
N GLY A 293 9.58 7.93 27.15
CA GLY A 293 9.92 8.99 28.09
C GLY A 293 10.77 10.08 27.44
N THR A 294 10.58 11.33 27.89
CA THR A 294 11.30 12.49 27.35
C THR A 294 12.56 12.84 28.13
N ASP A 295 12.93 12.04 29.12
CA ASP A 295 14.16 12.22 29.89
C ASP A 295 15.39 11.83 29.06
N ALA A 296 16.57 12.37 29.44
CA ALA A 296 17.80 12.16 28.70
C ALA A 296 18.23 10.68 28.62
N GLY A 297 17.91 9.87 29.64
CA GLY A 297 18.22 8.43 29.66
C GLY A 297 17.42 7.68 28.61
N SER A 298 16.09 7.84 28.61
CA SER A 298 15.20 7.22 27.62
C SER A 298 15.55 7.63 26.19
N LEU A 299 15.83 8.91 25.94
CA LEU A 299 16.22 9.41 24.61
C LEU A 299 17.58 8.87 24.17
N GLY A 300 18.53 8.69 25.09
CA GLY A 300 19.83 8.07 24.80
C GLY A 300 19.70 6.61 24.37
N VAL A 301 18.87 5.82 25.07
CA VAL A 301 18.58 4.42 24.68
C VAL A 301 17.91 4.37 23.31
N ALA A 302 16.90 5.23 23.07
CA ALA A 302 16.20 5.29 21.80
C ALA A 302 17.15 5.63 20.64
N GLN A 303 18.02 6.64 20.82
CA GLN A 303 19.02 7.00 19.82
C GLN A 303 19.98 5.84 19.50
N ALA A 304 20.40 5.06 20.50
CA ALA A 304 21.29 3.92 20.29
C ALA A 304 20.61 2.74 19.57
N ALA A 305 19.30 2.54 19.79
CA ALA A 305 18.53 1.45 19.17
C ALA A 305 17.89 1.80 17.82
N ALA A 306 17.87 3.08 17.41
CA ALA A 306 17.35 3.52 16.13
C ALA A 306 18.27 3.10 14.97
N ASP A 307 17.88 2.07 14.22
CA ASP A 307 18.67 1.48 13.14
C ASP A 307 18.04 1.66 11.74
N GLY A 308 16.90 2.35 11.67
CA GLY A 308 16.15 2.61 10.44
C GLY A 308 15.41 1.42 9.86
N LYS A 309 15.39 0.25 10.53
CA LYS A 309 14.62 -0.92 10.06
C LYS A 309 13.14 -0.80 10.47
N PRO A 310 12.20 -0.96 9.52
CA PRO A 310 10.78 -0.85 9.84
C PRO A 310 10.21 -2.08 10.55
N GLU A 311 10.80 -3.26 10.35
CA GLU A 311 10.39 -4.48 11.05
C GLU A 311 10.65 -4.36 12.57
N PRO A 312 9.63 -4.58 13.43
CA PRO A 312 9.82 -4.65 14.87
C PRO A 312 10.68 -5.88 15.21
N HIS A 313 11.78 -5.66 15.93
CA HIS A 313 12.79 -6.69 16.19
C HIS A 313 13.45 -6.58 17.57
N TRP A 314 13.31 -5.46 18.26
CA TRP A 314 13.73 -5.33 19.65
C TRP A 314 12.65 -5.88 20.56
N PRO A 315 12.94 -6.84 21.45
CA PRO A 315 12.05 -7.14 22.57
C PRO A 315 11.88 -5.89 23.45
N LEU A 316 10.65 -5.55 23.85
CA LEU A 316 10.40 -4.38 24.69
C LEU A 316 11.24 -4.40 25.98
N ASP A 317 11.32 -5.55 26.64
CA ASP A 317 12.07 -5.75 27.90
C ASP A 317 13.57 -5.43 27.77
N GLN A 318 14.15 -5.62 26.58
CA GLN A 318 15.54 -5.28 26.33
C GLN A 318 15.77 -3.77 26.42
N LEU A 319 14.87 -2.97 25.83
CA LEU A 319 14.96 -1.51 25.88
C LEU A 319 14.69 -0.99 27.30
N LEU A 320 13.70 -1.57 27.99
CA LEU A 320 13.39 -1.22 29.38
C LEU A 320 14.55 -1.51 30.33
N ARG A 321 15.22 -2.67 30.19
CA ARG A 321 16.43 -3.00 30.96
C ARG A 321 17.62 -2.10 30.66
N ALA A 322 17.68 -1.53 29.45
CA ALA A 322 18.66 -0.51 29.09
C ALA A 322 18.35 0.87 29.69
N GLY A 323 17.21 1.03 30.38
CA GLY A 323 16.82 2.27 31.06
C GLY A 323 15.79 3.12 30.32
N LEU A 324 15.21 2.63 29.22
CA LEU A 324 14.12 3.32 28.53
C LEU A 324 12.84 3.28 29.37
N LEU A 325 12.19 4.42 29.53
CA LEU A 325 10.86 4.53 30.14
C LEU A 325 9.79 4.69 29.07
N LEU A 326 8.60 4.15 29.30
CA LEU A 326 7.42 4.43 28.48
C LEU A 326 6.61 5.58 29.08
N ASN A 327 6.00 6.39 28.21
CA ASN A 327 5.00 7.38 28.57
C ASN A 327 3.61 6.89 28.14
N GLU A 328 3.26 5.68 28.58
CA GLU A 328 2.02 4.98 28.26
C GLU A 328 1.45 4.33 29.53
N PRO A 329 0.67 5.09 30.34
CA PRO A 329 0.22 4.62 31.66
C PRO A 329 -0.74 3.42 31.61
N GLY A 330 -1.33 3.13 30.45
CA GLY A 330 -2.23 1.99 30.26
C GLY A 330 -1.54 0.69 29.84
N VAL A 331 -0.22 0.69 29.70
CA VAL A 331 0.53 -0.49 29.26
C VAL A 331 0.96 -1.32 30.47
N ASP A 332 0.46 -2.55 30.54
CA ASP A 332 0.99 -3.55 31.48
C ASP A 332 2.32 -4.10 30.95
N ILE A 333 3.41 -3.52 31.45
CA ILE A 333 4.78 -3.85 31.09
C ILE A 333 5.10 -5.34 31.25
N ALA A 334 4.55 -6.00 32.28
CA ALA A 334 4.85 -7.42 32.52
C ALA A 334 4.27 -8.29 31.40
N SER A 335 3.05 -7.97 30.96
CA SER A 335 2.39 -8.67 29.85
C SER A 335 3.01 -8.38 28.48
N GLU A 336 3.55 -7.17 28.28
CA GLU A 336 4.09 -6.69 27.01
C GLU A 336 5.61 -6.85 26.88
N ALA A 337 6.29 -7.38 27.90
CA ALA A 337 7.76 -7.48 27.95
C ALA A 337 8.36 -8.12 26.68
N GLY A 338 7.75 -9.18 26.17
CA GLY A 338 8.21 -9.89 24.97
C GLY A 338 7.78 -9.27 23.63
N THR A 339 7.00 -8.18 23.64
CA THR A 339 6.45 -7.59 22.42
C THR A 339 7.57 -7.00 21.55
N PRO A 340 7.70 -7.44 20.28
CA PRO A 340 8.67 -6.86 19.38
C PRO A 340 8.30 -5.42 19.00
N VAL A 341 9.27 -4.52 19.11
CA VAL A 341 9.16 -3.10 18.76
C VAL A 341 10.31 -2.68 17.83
N THR A 342 10.13 -1.57 17.13
CA THR A 342 11.21 -0.83 16.46
C THR A 342 11.27 0.58 17.01
N VAL A 343 12.47 1.19 17.04
CA VAL A 343 12.61 2.60 17.42
C VAL A 343 12.46 3.46 16.18
N VAL A 344 11.47 4.35 16.20
CA VAL A 344 11.12 5.27 15.13
C VAL A 344 11.79 6.61 15.39
N ASP A 345 12.75 6.99 14.56
CA ASP A 345 13.43 8.28 14.63
C ASP A 345 12.75 9.35 13.75
N LEU A 346 12.55 10.53 14.33
CA LEU A 346 11.82 11.63 13.71
C LEU A 346 12.66 12.93 13.76
N PRO A 347 13.77 12.99 13.02
CA PRO A 347 14.67 14.13 13.06
C PRO A 347 14.01 15.39 12.49
N SER A 348 14.30 16.54 13.10
CA SER A 348 13.94 17.86 12.60
C SER A 348 15.12 18.81 12.81
N PRO A 349 15.71 19.39 11.75
CA PRO A 349 16.86 20.29 11.88
C PRO A 349 16.62 21.41 12.89
N GLY A 350 17.62 21.67 13.74
CA GLY A 350 17.53 22.67 14.81
C GLY A 350 16.72 22.24 16.03
N ARG A 351 16.30 20.97 16.12
CA ARG A 351 15.57 20.40 17.27
C ARG A 351 16.16 19.04 17.64
N GLY A 352 15.95 18.62 18.89
CA GLY A 352 16.21 17.23 19.27
C GLY A 352 15.35 16.25 18.47
N THR A 353 15.92 15.11 18.09
CA THR A 353 15.17 14.04 17.43
C THR A 353 14.07 13.53 18.34
N GLU A 354 12.86 13.40 17.81
CA GLU A 354 11.75 12.74 18.49
C GLU A 354 11.81 11.24 18.24
N TYR A 355 11.48 10.44 19.26
CA TYR A 355 11.45 8.99 19.16
C TYR A 355 10.10 8.43 19.61
N MET A 356 9.70 7.32 18.98
CA MET A 356 8.55 6.50 19.37
C MET A 356 8.91 5.03 19.24
N LEU A 357 8.17 4.15 19.93
CA LEU A 357 8.21 2.72 19.65
C LEU A 357 7.13 2.38 18.63
N GLY A 358 7.54 1.91 17.46
CA GLY A 358 6.65 1.35 16.44
C GLY A 358 6.38 -0.12 16.73
N LEU A 359 5.10 -0.50 16.78
CA LEU A 359 4.66 -1.89 16.93
C LEU A 359 4.38 -2.54 15.57
N LYS A 360 3.86 -3.77 15.60
CA LYS A 360 3.43 -4.50 14.40
C LYS A 360 2.51 -3.67 13.50
N ASN A 361 1.50 -3.00 14.05
CA ASN A 361 0.59 -2.19 13.26
C ASN A 361 1.26 -0.96 12.64
N PHE A 362 2.28 -0.36 13.28
CA PHE A 362 3.10 0.68 12.64
C PHE A 362 3.87 0.12 11.46
N TYR A 363 4.47 -1.06 11.61
CA TYR A 363 5.12 -1.75 10.51
C TYR A 363 4.17 -2.02 9.34
N VAL A 364 2.94 -2.47 9.61
CA VAL A 364 1.91 -2.67 8.58
C VAL A 364 1.63 -1.38 7.80
N LEU A 365 1.58 -0.21 8.46
CA LEU A 365 1.47 1.08 7.76
C LEU A 365 2.69 1.37 6.87
N THR A 366 3.90 0.98 7.30
CA THR A 366 5.10 1.13 6.45
C THR A 366 5.12 0.18 5.25
N ARG A 367 4.26 -0.85 5.21
CA ARG A 367 4.10 -1.71 4.03
C ARG A 367 3.41 -0.96 2.89
N TYR A 368 2.46 -0.09 3.24
CA TYR A 368 1.78 0.79 2.30
C TYR A 368 2.77 1.78 1.68
N ASN A 369 3.65 2.36 2.50
CA ASN A 369 4.76 3.21 2.08
C ASN A 369 5.92 3.13 3.09
N ARG A 370 7.13 2.73 2.66
CA ARG A 370 8.29 2.45 3.55
C ARG A 370 8.93 3.73 4.06
N SER A 371 8.20 4.44 4.91
CA SER A 371 8.61 5.67 5.54
C SER A 371 8.00 5.77 6.93
N PHE A 372 8.84 6.00 7.92
CA PHE A 372 8.42 6.30 9.29
C PHE A 372 7.56 7.56 9.36
N PHE A 373 7.93 8.56 8.58
CA PHE A 373 7.19 9.82 8.52
C PHE A 373 5.80 9.59 7.95
N TYR A 374 5.70 8.77 6.90
CA TYR A 374 4.40 8.41 6.33
C TYR A 374 3.52 7.70 7.35
N ALA A 375 4.01 6.58 7.91
CA ALA A 375 3.23 5.75 8.82
C ALA A 375 2.74 6.56 10.04
N LEU A 376 3.60 7.42 10.57
CA LEU A 376 3.22 8.27 11.69
C LEU A 376 2.26 9.39 11.28
N ALA A 377 2.40 9.98 10.09
CA ALA A 377 1.47 11.00 9.61
C ALA A 377 0.08 10.42 9.36
N VAL A 378 -0.02 9.23 8.75
CA VAL A 378 -1.27 8.48 8.59
C VAL A 378 -1.93 8.26 9.95
N TYR A 379 -1.18 7.69 10.90
CA TYR A 379 -1.69 7.41 12.24
C TYR A 379 -2.19 8.68 12.92
N GLN A 380 -1.37 9.73 12.97
CA GLN A 380 -1.73 10.98 13.66
C GLN A 380 -2.87 11.74 12.98
N LEU A 381 -2.96 11.71 11.64
CA LEU A 381 -4.10 12.29 10.92
C LEU A 381 -5.40 11.58 11.31
N GLY A 382 -5.39 10.24 11.29
CA GLY A 382 -6.52 9.42 11.72
C GLY A 382 -6.97 9.74 13.15
N GLN A 383 -6.02 9.78 14.09
CA GLN A 383 -6.30 10.09 15.50
C GLN A 383 -6.93 11.49 15.68
N ARG A 384 -6.47 12.50 14.93
CA ARG A 384 -7.06 13.86 14.99
C ARG A 384 -8.47 13.90 14.45
N ILE A 385 -8.74 13.19 13.35
CA ILE A 385 -10.08 13.11 12.77
C ILE A 385 -11.04 12.39 13.73
N LYS A 386 -10.59 11.28 14.33
CA LYS A 386 -11.35 10.55 15.36
C LYS A 386 -11.72 11.45 16.53
N ALA A 387 -10.74 12.15 17.11
CA ALA A 387 -10.98 13.08 18.21
C ALA A 387 -12.00 14.17 17.84
N GLN A 388 -11.95 14.70 16.61
CA GLN A 388 -12.93 15.70 16.16
C GLN A 388 -14.33 15.10 15.93
N MET A 389 -14.42 13.85 15.47
CA MET A 389 -15.68 13.10 15.36
C MET A 389 -16.31 12.89 16.74
N GLU A 390 -15.52 12.45 17.72
CA GLU A 390 -15.98 12.22 19.10
C GLU A 390 -16.43 13.52 19.78
N ALA A 391 -15.66 14.60 19.65
CA ALA A 391 -16.02 15.90 20.19
C ALA A 391 -17.34 16.43 19.60
N SER A 392 -17.53 16.28 18.28
CA SER A 392 -18.77 16.70 17.62
C SER A 392 -19.99 15.89 18.08
N ASN A 393 -19.81 14.59 18.32
CA ASN A 393 -20.89 13.72 18.80
C ASN A 393 -21.27 14.04 20.25
N ALA A 394 -20.28 14.38 21.09
CA ALA A 394 -20.52 14.81 22.46
C ALA A 394 -21.33 16.12 22.52
N THR A 395 -21.00 17.11 21.69
CA THR A 395 -21.76 18.37 21.59
C THR A 395 -23.20 18.14 21.11
N ASN A 396 -23.41 17.33 20.07
CA ASN A 396 -24.76 17.02 19.60
C ASN A 396 -25.61 16.29 20.65
N ALA A 397 -24.98 15.44 21.48
CA ALA A 397 -25.66 14.76 22.57
C ALA A 397 -26.05 15.72 23.71
N SER A 398 -25.19 16.70 24.05
CA SER A 398 -25.52 17.73 25.04
C SER A 398 -26.61 18.70 24.58
N ASP A 399 -26.62 19.06 23.29
CA ASP A 399 -27.62 19.97 22.71
C ASP A 399 -29.00 19.29 22.64
N ASN A 400 -29.05 18.00 22.29
CA ASN A 400 -30.31 17.24 22.32
C ASN A 400 -30.81 16.97 23.75
N ALA A 401 -29.93 16.84 24.74
CA ALA A 401 -30.32 16.65 26.14
C ALA A 401 -30.81 17.97 26.81
N SER A 402 -30.46 19.12 26.25
CA SER A 402 -30.84 20.45 26.76
C SER A 402 -32.03 21.08 26.04
N ALA A 403 -32.58 20.42 25.01
CA ALA A 403 -33.81 20.85 24.35
C ALA A 403 -35.01 20.73 25.34
N PRO A 404 -35.69 21.83 25.69
CA PRO A 404 -36.81 21.78 26.61
C PRO A 404 -37.96 20.96 25.99
N ASN A 405 -38.53 20.08 26.81
CA ASN A 405 -39.62 19.18 26.46
C ASN A 405 -40.91 20.00 26.18
N ALA A 406 -41.02 20.57 24.98
CA ALA A 406 -42.20 21.31 24.52
C ALA A 406 -43.28 20.32 24.06
N ALA A 407 -43.80 19.52 25.00
CA ALA A 407 -44.99 18.70 24.79
C ALA A 407 -45.76 18.56 26.11
N SER A 408 -46.53 19.59 26.44
CA SER A 408 -47.78 19.47 27.20
C SER A 408 -48.50 20.81 27.20
N LYS A 409 -49.40 21.01 26.24
CA LYS A 409 -50.65 21.73 26.40
C LYS A 409 -51.68 21.22 25.41
#